data_AF-A0A6V2A6I2-F1
#
_entry.id   AF-A0A6V2A6I2-F1
#
_cell.length_a   1.000
_cell.length_b   1.000
_cell.length_c   1.000
_cell.angle_alpha   90.00
_cell.angle_beta   90.00
_cell.angle_gamma   90.00
#
_symmetry.space_group_name_H-M   'P 1'
#
loop_
_entity.id
_entity.type
_entity.pdbx_description
1 polymer ?
#
loop_
_entity_poly.entity_id
_entity_poly.type
_entity_poly.pdbx_seq_one_letter_code
_entity_poly.pdbx_strand_id
1 'polypeptide(L)'
;MTTLRICFAALAVLLASTNAFIFKPTFSPSRLVLSSVVELDPIDLMCIEDVAEFCLGDGAGECDADDMIATENQLEDQTHILHKKIEDISTLLFQLRSEFGIEDKGEKMNPLSPRLSYKRQLSSIDLVCIENVAEFCVGRGRDECSLEDADALVNQLKDQRDILTVEAFNVDSLLKKLHARTSVFSKDSDDIDSLLGSISNILTMDEVPKVGPAVTTFDIP
;
A
#
# COMPACT_ATOMS: atom_id res chain seq x y z
N MET A 1 3.72 37.90 -7.31
CA MET A 1 4.03 36.79 -6.39
C MET A 1 4.44 37.30 -4.99
N THR A 2 3.74 38.29 -4.43
CA THR A 2 4.10 38.93 -3.15
C THR A 2 2.96 38.97 -2.14
N THR A 3 1.73 38.67 -2.54
CA THR A 3 0.54 38.68 -1.66
C THR A 3 0.35 37.37 -0.89
N LEU A 4 0.74 36.21 -1.45
CA LEU A 4 0.56 34.91 -0.78
C LEU A 4 1.47 34.72 0.45
N ARG A 5 2.63 35.38 0.48
CA ARG A 5 3.56 35.31 1.63
C ARG A 5 3.09 36.10 2.85
N ILE A 6 2.19 37.07 2.65
CA ILE A 6 1.65 37.89 3.74
C ILE A 6 0.58 37.11 4.52
N CYS A 7 -0.17 36.21 3.85
CA CYS A 7 -1.16 35.35 4.51
C CYS A 7 -0.52 34.31 5.45
N PHE A 8 0.59 33.68 5.04
CA PHE A 8 1.28 32.71 5.91
C PHE A 8 1.97 33.37 7.12
N ALA A 9 2.49 34.59 6.96
CA ALA A 9 3.07 35.33 8.08
C ALA A 9 2.01 35.80 9.09
N ALA A 10 0.81 36.17 8.62
CA ALA A 10 -0.30 36.54 9.50
C ALA A 10 -0.85 35.35 10.32
N LEU A 11 -0.89 34.15 9.72
CA LEU A 11 -1.34 32.94 10.42
C LEU A 11 -0.34 32.50 11.52
N ALA A 12 0.96 32.62 11.26
CA ALA A 12 2.00 32.27 12.24
C ALA A 12 2.05 33.27 13.43
N VAL A 13 1.77 34.55 13.20
CA VAL A 13 1.74 35.57 14.26
C VAL A 13 0.47 35.46 15.11
N LEU A 14 -0.66 35.02 14.53
CA LEU A 14 -1.86 34.70 15.31
C LEU A 14 -1.66 33.48 16.21
N LEU A 15 -0.94 32.45 15.73
CA LEU A 15 -0.61 31.26 16.54
C LEU A 15 0.40 31.54 17.66
N ALA A 16 1.27 32.55 17.53
CA ALA A 16 2.28 32.89 18.54
C ALA A 16 1.80 33.88 19.63
N SER A 17 0.65 34.53 19.45
CA SER A 17 0.20 35.63 20.33
C SER A 17 -0.84 35.23 21.39
N THR A 18 -1.36 34.00 21.36
CA THR A 18 -2.27 33.48 22.40
C THR A 18 -1.53 32.60 23.41
N ASN A 19 -0.51 33.16 24.06
CA ASN A 19 0.04 32.64 25.32
C ASN A 19 -0.94 32.90 26.48
N ALA A 20 -2.10 32.23 26.47
CA ALA A 20 -3.00 32.15 27.64
C ALA A 20 -4.07 31.05 27.56
N PHE A 21 -4.08 30.20 26.53
CA PHE A 21 -4.90 28.98 26.60
C PHE A 21 -4.06 27.87 27.22
N ILE A 22 -4.31 27.63 28.51
CA ILE A 22 -4.12 26.30 29.10
C ILE A 22 -5.01 25.37 28.26
N PHE A 23 -4.42 24.81 27.21
CA PHE A 23 -4.96 23.67 26.50
C PHE A 23 -4.98 22.55 27.55
N LYS A 24 -6.12 22.39 28.24
CA LYS A 24 -6.45 21.09 28.79
C LYS A 24 -6.86 20.28 27.57
N PRO A 25 -6.02 19.35 27.08
CA PRO A 25 -6.49 18.41 26.09
C PRO A 25 -7.57 17.57 26.79
N THR A 26 -8.84 17.92 26.60
CA THR A 26 -9.89 16.90 26.61
C THR A 26 -9.73 16.12 25.31
N PHE A 27 -8.61 15.40 25.25
CA PHE A 27 -8.36 14.37 24.28
C PHE A 27 -9.34 13.26 24.65
N SER A 28 -10.44 13.13 23.92
CA SER A 28 -11.18 11.88 23.94
C SER A 28 -10.22 10.80 23.45
N PRO A 29 -9.97 9.72 24.21
CA PRO A 29 -8.98 8.69 23.87
C PRO A 29 -9.54 7.70 22.83
N SER A 30 -10.31 8.20 21.87
CA SER A 30 -10.94 7.37 20.86
C SER A 30 -10.17 7.55 19.56
N ARG A 31 -9.19 6.64 19.36
CA ARG A 31 -8.46 6.41 18.10
C ARG A 31 -7.37 7.42 17.72
N LEU A 32 -6.28 7.47 18.50
CA LEU A 32 -4.96 7.51 17.86
C LEU A 32 -4.71 6.11 17.31
N VAL A 33 -5.25 5.79 16.14
CA VAL A 33 -4.86 4.58 15.42
C VAL A 33 -3.52 4.91 14.77
N LEU A 34 -2.45 4.83 15.56
CA LEU A 34 -1.14 4.50 15.03
C LEU A 34 -1.25 3.03 14.58
N SER A 35 -1.80 2.82 13.38
CA SER A 35 -1.75 1.51 12.73
C SER A 35 -0.26 1.26 12.49
N SER A 36 0.35 0.34 13.23
CA SER A 36 1.78 0.02 13.15
C SER A 36 2.16 -0.74 11.88
N VAL A 37 1.49 -0.45 10.76
CA VAL A 37 1.88 -0.91 9.44
C VAL A 37 2.80 0.18 8.90
N VAL A 38 4.04 -0.18 8.61
CA VAL A 38 5.02 0.75 8.06
C VAL A 38 4.57 1.08 6.64
N GLU A 39 3.89 2.22 6.48
CA GLU A 39 3.68 2.86 5.19
C GLU A 39 5.07 3.17 4.61
N LEU A 40 5.37 2.66 3.41
CA LEU A 40 6.64 2.97 2.76
C LEU A 40 6.64 4.45 2.39
N ASP A 41 7.79 5.11 2.53
CA ASP A 41 7.91 6.47 2.02
C ASP A 41 7.69 6.43 0.50
N PRO A 42 7.12 7.49 -0.11
CA PRO A 42 6.88 7.52 -1.56
C PRO A 42 8.13 7.25 -2.41
N ILE A 43 9.31 7.56 -1.86
CA ILE A 43 10.59 7.26 -2.49
C ILE A 43 10.87 5.76 -2.48
N ASP A 44 10.61 5.08 -1.36
CA ASP A 44 10.84 3.66 -1.24
C ASP A 44 9.86 2.87 -2.11
N LEU A 45 8.59 3.31 -2.19
CA LEU A 45 7.61 2.72 -3.10
C LEU A 45 8.07 2.85 -4.57
N MET A 46 8.53 4.04 -4.98
CA MET A 46 9.09 4.25 -6.32
C MET A 46 10.29 3.34 -6.60
N CYS A 47 11.17 3.13 -5.61
CA CYS A 47 12.29 2.20 -5.78
C CYS A 47 11.82 0.76 -5.99
N ILE A 48 10.77 0.33 -5.28
CA ILE A 48 10.22 -1.02 -5.43
C ILE A 48 9.49 -1.15 -6.77
N GLU A 49 8.78 -0.12 -7.23
CA GLU A 49 8.17 -0.08 -8.56
C GLU A 49 9.25 -0.18 -9.66
N ASP A 50 10.34 0.57 -9.56
CA ASP A 50 11.47 0.52 -10.50
C ASP A 50 12.11 -0.87 -10.53
N VAL A 51 12.29 -1.51 -9.36
CA VAL A 51 12.79 -2.89 -9.26
C VAL A 51 11.82 -3.87 -9.92
N ALA A 52 10.52 -3.73 -9.67
CA ALA A 52 9.50 -4.56 -10.29
C ALA A 52 9.51 -4.40 -11.83
N GLU A 53 9.57 -3.17 -12.33
CA GLU A 53 9.69 -2.90 -13.76
C GLU A 53 10.97 -3.47 -14.36
N PHE A 54 12.10 -3.33 -13.66
CA PHE A 54 13.37 -3.89 -14.07
C PHE A 54 13.32 -5.42 -14.20
N CYS A 55 12.81 -6.11 -13.18
CA CYS A 55 12.64 -7.55 -13.19
C CYS A 55 11.64 -8.04 -14.25
N LEU A 56 10.62 -7.23 -14.56
CA LEU A 56 9.64 -7.54 -15.61
C LEU A 56 10.15 -7.24 -17.03
N GLY A 57 11.07 -6.29 -17.19
CA GLY A 57 11.57 -5.79 -18.47
C GLY A 57 12.92 -6.37 -18.89
N ASP A 58 13.86 -5.49 -19.24
CA ASP A 58 15.18 -5.86 -19.79
C ASP A 58 16.08 -6.57 -18.76
N GLY A 59 15.85 -6.34 -17.46
CA GLY A 59 16.50 -7.02 -16.34
C GLY A 59 15.94 -8.41 -16.03
N ALA A 60 15.04 -8.92 -16.86
CA ALA A 60 14.39 -10.21 -16.74
C ALA A 60 15.30 -11.41 -16.44
N GLY A 61 16.54 -11.39 -16.94
CA GLY A 61 17.52 -12.45 -16.72
C GLY A 61 18.43 -12.23 -15.52
N GLU A 62 18.32 -11.06 -14.86
CA GLU A 62 19.15 -10.66 -13.73
C GLU A 62 18.42 -10.81 -12.38
N CYS A 63 17.09 -10.72 -12.36
CA CYS A 63 16.30 -11.02 -11.16
C CYS A 63 16.03 -12.52 -11.05
N ASP A 64 16.44 -13.11 -9.93
CA ASP A 64 16.09 -14.49 -9.61
C ASP A 64 14.67 -14.62 -9.03
N ALA A 65 14.22 -15.86 -8.83
CA ALA A 65 12.88 -16.13 -8.33
C ALA A 65 12.66 -15.57 -6.92
N ASP A 66 13.69 -15.55 -6.08
CA ASP A 66 13.60 -15.07 -4.70
C ASP A 66 13.44 -13.55 -4.67
N ASP A 67 14.18 -12.82 -5.52
CA ASP A 67 14.05 -11.36 -5.69
C ASP A 67 12.65 -10.97 -6.18
N MET A 68 12.10 -11.71 -7.14
CA MET A 68 10.73 -11.47 -7.63
C MET A 68 9.68 -11.72 -6.55
N ILE A 69 9.81 -12.81 -5.78
CA ILE A 69 8.88 -13.11 -4.68
C ILE A 69 9.01 -12.06 -3.56
N ALA A 70 10.22 -11.61 -3.24
CA ALA A 70 10.44 -10.56 -2.25
C ALA A 70 9.77 -9.24 -2.68
N THR A 71 9.94 -8.85 -3.95
CA THR A 71 9.32 -7.65 -4.52
C THR A 71 7.80 -7.75 -4.55
N GLU A 72 7.27 -8.93 -4.91
CA GLU A 72 5.83 -9.22 -4.91
C GLU A 72 5.23 -9.02 -3.51
N ASN A 73 5.80 -9.66 -2.48
CA ASN A 73 5.32 -9.52 -1.11
C ASN A 73 5.34 -8.06 -0.62
N GLN A 74 6.38 -7.29 -0.97
CA GLN A 74 6.46 -5.88 -0.59
C GLN A 74 5.37 -5.03 -1.27
N LEU A 75 5.11 -5.26 -2.56
CA LEU A 75 4.06 -4.55 -3.29
C LEU A 75 2.65 -4.96 -2.82
N GLU A 76 2.44 -6.21 -2.40
CA GLU A 76 1.18 -6.67 -1.80
C GLU A 76 0.89 -5.92 -0.49
N ASP A 77 1.89 -5.80 0.39
CA ASP A 77 1.78 -5.04 1.63
C ASP A 77 1.43 -3.58 1.34
N GLN A 78 2.09 -2.94 0.36
CA GLN A 78 1.80 -1.54 -0.01
C GLN A 78 0.43 -1.36 -0.63
N THR A 79 -0.01 -2.30 -1.46
CA THR A 79 -1.36 -2.31 -2.04
C THR A 79 -2.41 -2.27 -0.94
N HIS A 80 -2.27 -3.12 0.08
CA HIS A 80 -3.20 -3.16 1.21
C HIS A 80 -3.23 -1.82 1.97
N ILE A 81 -2.07 -1.18 2.17
CA ILE A 81 -1.97 0.12 2.83
C ILE A 81 -2.65 1.22 2.01
N LEU A 82 -2.38 1.29 0.70
CA LEU A 82 -2.97 2.27 -0.20
C LEU A 82 -4.50 2.14 -0.25
N HIS A 83 -5.03 0.93 -0.41
CA HIS A 83 -6.48 0.70 -0.42
C HIS A 83 -7.14 1.10 0.89
N LYS A 84 -6.52 0.74 2.03
CA LYS A 84 -7.00 1.17 3.34
C LYS A 84 -7.01 2.70 3.47
N LYS A 85 -5.96 3.37 3.02
CA LYS A 85 -5.86 4.83 3.06
C LYS A 85 -6.92 5.52 2.19
N ILE A 86 -7.18 4.98 1.00
CA ILE A 86 -8.25 5.43 0.11
C ILE A 86 -9.62 5.28 0.79
N GLU A 87 -9.85 4.18 1.49
CA GLU A 87 -11.09 3.93 2.24
C GLU A 87 -11.27 4.92 3.41
N ASP A 88 -10.21 5.15 4.19
CA ASP A 88 -10.21 6.10 5.31
C ASP A 88 -10.55 7.53 4.83
N ILE A 89 -9.87 8.00 3.78
CA ILE A 89 -10.14 9.32 3.18
C ILE A 89 -11.57 9.38 2.61
N SER A 90 -12.04 8.32 1.96
CA SER A 90 -13.40 8.26 1.41
C SER A 90 -14.47 8.34 2.50
N THR A 91 -14.22 7.68 3.63
CA THR A 91 -15.09 7.74 4.81
C THR A 91 -15.13 9.15 5.39
N LEU A 92 -13.96 9.79 5.53
CA LEU A 92 -13.85 11.15 6.05
C LEU A 92 -14.52 12.18 5.14
N LEU A 93 -14.35 12.05 3.81
CA LEU A 93 -15.05 12.84 2.80
C LEU A 93 -16.57 12.71 2.92
N PHE A 94 -17.07 11.49 3.10
CA PHE A 94 -18.50 11.25 3.29
C PHE A 94 -19.03 11.95 4.54
N GLN A 95 -18.31 11.84 5.66
CA GLN A 95 -18.67 12.49 6.92
C GLN A 95 -18.69 14.01 6.81
N LEU A 96 -17.62 14.62 6.25
CA LEU A 96 -17.54 16.06 6.02
C LEU A 96 -18.70 16.57 5.16
N ARG A 97 -18.99 15.88 4.05
CA ARG A 97 -20.10 16.27 3.17
C ARG A 97 -21.44 16.18 3.87
N SER A 98 -21.66 15.13 4.66
CA SER A 98 -22.89 14.94 5.43
C SER A 98 -23.08 16.03 6.48
N GLU A 99 -22.04 16.36 7.24
CA GLU A 99 -22.10 17.34 8.34
C GLU A 99 -22.33 18.78 7.81
N PHE A 100 -21.68 19.12 6.70
CA PHE A 100 -21.73 20.47 6.14
C PHE A 100 -22.76 20.65 5.02
N GLY A 101 -23.42 19.58 4.56
CA GLY A 101 -24.39 19.62 3.46
C GLY A 101 -23.73 20.02 2.12
N ILE A 102 -22.48 19.60 1.91
CA ILE A 102 -21.72 19.91 0.70
C ILE A 102 -22.15 18.92 -0.39
N GLU A 103 -22.89 19.42 -1.38
CA GLU A 103 -23.26 18.63 -2.55
C GLU A 103 -22.04 18.36 -3.44
N ASP A 104 -21.85 17.11 -3.86
CA ASP A 104 -20.86 16.78 -4.87
C ASP A 104 -21.35 17.36 -6.21
N LYS A 105 -20.93 18.58 -6.51
CA LYS A 105 -21.00 19.11 -7.86
C LYS A 105 -20.11 18.19 -8.67
N GLY A 106 -20.71 17.16 -9.27
CA GLY A 106 -20.03 16.12 -10.03
C GLY A 106 -19.20 16.75 -11.14
N GLU A 107 -17.97 17.16 -10.79
CA GLU A 107 -16.94 17.43 -11.77
C GLU A 107 -16.70 16.08 -12.43
N LYS A 108 -17.26 15.94 -13.62
CA LYS A 108 -16.94 14.85 -14.53
C LYS A 108 -15.44 14.82 -14.63
N MET A 109 -14.86 13.79 -14.05
CA MET A 109 -13.47 13.42 -14.18
C MET A 109 -13.22 13.26 -15.69
N ASN A 110 -12.73 14.32 -16.33
CA ASN A 110 -12.23 14.24 -17.69
C ASN A 110 -10.80 13.73 -17.56
N PRO A 111 -10.50 12.49 -17.96
CA PRO A 111 -9.16 11.91 -17.80
C PRO A 111 -8.07 12.60 -18.66
N LEU A 112 -8.39 13.71 -19.33
CA LEU A 112 -7.57 14.32 -20.39
C LEU A 112 -7.64 15.86 -20.43
N SER A 113 -8.13 16.55 -19.39
CA SER A 113 -8.04 18.02 -19.35
C SER A 113 -6.75 18.49 -18.67
N PRO A 114 -5.76 19.05 -19.40
CA PRO A 114 -4.59 19.67 -18.79
C PRO A 114 -5.00 21.07 -18.29
N ARG A 115 -5.81 21.11 -17.22
CA ARG A 115 -5.91 22.33 -16.42
C ARG A 115 -4.78 22.30 -15.42
N LEU A 116 -3.92 23.31 -15.55
CA LEU A 116 -2.81 23.75 -14.70
C LEU A 116 -3.14 23.89 -13.19
N SER A 117 -3.71 22.86 -12.56
CA SER A 117 -3.57 22.62 -11.14
C SER A 117 -2.62 21.44 -11.04
N TYR A 118 -1.36 21.71 -10.72
CA TYR A 118 -0.39 20.67 -10.40
C TYR A 118 -0.96 19.99 -9.15
N LYS A 119 -1.77 18.94 -9.31
CA LYS A 119 -2.29 18.12 -8.21
C LYS A 119 -1.07 17.50 -7.55
N ARG A 120 -0.58 18.18 -6.52
CA ARG A 120 0.62 17.76 -5.81
C ARG A 120 0.19 16.68 -4.83
N GLN A 121 0.81 15.51 -4.95
CA GLN A 121 0.76 14.55 -3.86
C GLN A 121 1.31 15.24 -2.62
N LEU A 122 0.52 15.24 -1.56
CA LEU A 122 0.96 15.79 -0.28
C LEU A 122 2.01 14.87 0.32
N SER A 123 2.89 15.44 1.15
CA SER A 123 3.72 14.58 2.00
C SER A 123 2.82 13.80 2.95
N SER A 124 3.27 12.65 3.42
CA SER A 124 2.56 11.82 4.40
C SER A 124 2.23 12.64 5.66
N ILE A 125 3.11 13.56 6.06
CA ILE A 125 2.87 14.49 7.18
C ILE A 125 1.73 15.47 6.86
N ASP A 126 1.76 16.11 5.69
CA ASP A 126 0.73 17.07 5.28
C ASP A 126 -0.64 16.39 5.15
N LEU A 127 -0.68 15.16 4.64
CA LEU A 127 -1.91 14.37 4.51
C LEU A 127 -2.50 14.08 5.89
N VAL A 128 -1.70 13.59 6.84
CA VAL A 128 -2.14 13.35 8.23
C VAL A 128 -2.61 14.65 8.89
N CYS A 129 -1.95 15.78 8.63
CA CYS A 129 -2.40 17.08 9.12
C CYS A 129 -3.80 17.44 8.61
N ILE A 130 -4.05 17.26 7.31
CA ILE A 130 -5.37 17.57 6.72
C ILE A 130 -6.43 16.59 7.24
N GLU A 131 -6.12 15.31 7.37
CA GLU A 131 -7.03 14.31 7.95
C GLU A 131 -7.44 14.69 9.37
N ASN A 132 -6.47 15.06 10.22
CA ASN A 132 -6.76 15.50 11.59
C ASN A 132 -7.63 16.76 11.64
N VAL A 133 -7.39 17.73 10.74
CA VAL A 133 -8.22 18.94 10.66
C VAL A 133 -9.63 18.61 10.17
N ALA A 134 -9.76 17.71 9.21
CA ALA A 134 -11.03 17.23 8.72
C ALA A 134 -11.82 16.47 9.81
N GLU A 135 -11.17 15.56 10.55
CA GLU A 135 -11.79 14.88 11.68
C GLU A 135 -12.24 15.87 12.77
N PHE A 136 -11.42 16.89 13.05
CA PHE A 136 -11.77 17.95 13.97
C PHE A 136 -13.03 18.71 13.51
N CYS A 137 -13.09 19.10 12.23
CA CYS A 137 -14.27 19.75 11.64
C CYS A 137 -15.52 18.85 11.71
N VAL A 138 -15.39 17.54 11.47
CA VAL A 138 -16.50 16.59 11.63
C VAL A 138 -16.96 16.51 13.09
N GLY A 139 -16.03 16.45 14.05
CA GLY A 139 -16.35 16.29 15.47
C GLY A 139 -16.93 17.53 16.14
N ARG A 140 -16.61 18.72 15.65
CA ARG A 140 -17.07 20.02 16.20
C ARG A 140 -18.17 20.67 15.37
N GLY A 141 -18.39 20.19 14.14
CA GLY A 141 -19.39 20.71 13.23
C GLY A 141 -19.17 22.19 12.89
N ARG A 142 -20.27 22.89 12.64
CA ARG A 142 -20.27 24.28 12.14
C ARG A 142 -19.87 25.33 13.18
N ASP A 143 -19.76 24.96 14.45
CA ASP A 143 -19.42 25.89 15.53
C ASP A 143 -17.93 26.25 15.52
N GLU A 144 -17.06 25.34 15.08
CA GLU A 144 -15.61 25.53 15.06
C GLU A 144 -14.99 25.43 13.65
N CYS A 145 -15.76 25.04 12.65
CA CYS A 145 -15.31 24.94 11.27
C CYS A 145 -16.32 25.60 10.32
N SER A 146 -15.84 26.51 9.46
CA SER A 146 -16.73 27.21 8.54
C SER A 146 -17.08 26.34 7.33
N LEU A 147 -18.18 26.67 6.64
CA LEU A 147 -18.57 25.97 5.40
C LEU A 147 -17.48 26.08 4.32
N GLU A 148 -16.79 27.22 4.26
CA GLU A 148 -15.70 27.46 3.30
C GLU A 148 -14.48 26.59 3.61
N ASP A 149 -14.12 26.46 4.90
CA ASP A 149 -13.03 25.59 5.33
C ASP A 149 -13.36 24.11 5.04
N ALA A 150 -14.59 23.69 5.33
CA ALA A 150 -15.05 22.34 5.05
C ALA A 150 -15.05 22.02 3.54
N ASP A 151 -15.47 22.96 2.69
CA ASP A 151 -15.42 22.81 1.22
C ASP A 151 -13.98 22.73 0.71
N ALA A 152 -13.07 23.54 1.25
CA ALA A 152 -11.65 23.47 0.93
C ALA A 152 -11.03 22.11 1.31
N LEU A 153 -11.36 21.59 2.51
CA LEU A 153 -10.91 20.27 2.97
C LEU A 153 -11.46 19.14 2.09
N VAL A 154 -12.74 19.20 1.71
CA VAL A 154 -13.35 18.22 0.81
C VAL A 154 -12.63 18.19 -0.54
N ASN A 155 -12.31 19.35 -1.11
CA ASN A 155 -11.59 19.41 -2.39
C ASN A 155 -10.16 18.85 -2.27
N GLN A 156 -9.43 19.20 -1.22
CA GLN A 156 -8.08 18.70 -0.98
C GLN A 156 -8.05 17.18 -0.75
N LEU A 157 -8.92 16.67 0.12
CA LEU A 157 -9.00 15.22 0.40
C LEU A 157 -9.46 14.43 -0.83
N LYS A 158 -10.39 14.99 -1.63
CA LYS A 158 -10.80 14.38 -2.91
C LYS A 158 -9.61 14.28 -3.87
N ASP A 159 -8.82 15.34 -4.00
CA ASP A 159 -7.62 15.33 -4.84
C ASP A 159 -6.61 14.28 -4.37
N GLN A 160 -6.37 14.15 -3.06
CA GLN A 160 -5.44 13.14 -2.54
C GLN A 160 -5.94 11.71 -2.74
N ARG A 161 -7.23 11.46 -2.48
CA ARG A 161 -7.84 10.15 -2.75
C ARG A 161 -7.69 9.78 -4.23
N ASP A 162 -7.93 10.71 -5.14
CA ASP A 162 -7.81 10.45 -6.58
C ASP A 162 -6.36 10.12 -6.97
N ILE A 163 -5.36 10.79 -6.39
CA ILE A 163 -3.93 10.47 -6.59
C ILE A 163 -3.61 9.06 -6.09
N LEU A 164 -3.97 8.76 -4.84
CA LEU A 164 -3.74 7.43 -4.23
C LEU A 164 -4.44 6.32 -5.01
N THR A 165 -5.61 6.58 -5.59
CA THR A 165 -6.33 5.61 -6.43
C THR A 165 -5.55 5.27 -7.71
N VAL A 166 -4.91 6.27 -8.33
CA VAL A 166 -4.06 6.04 -9.51
C VAL A 166 -2.81 5.24 -9.13
N GLU A 167 -2.20 5.58 -7.99
CA GLU A 167 -1.02 4.87 -7.45
C GLU A 167 -1.34 3.41 -7.12
N ALA A 168 -2.43 3.15 -6.38
CA ALA A 168 -2.90 1.79 -6.11
C ALA A 168 -3.14 0.99 -7.38
N PHE A 169 -3.73 1.61 -8.42
CA PHE A 169 -3.93 0.96 -9.71
C PHE A 169 -2.61 0.58 -10.40
N ASN A 170 -1.58 1.43 -10.31
CA ASN A 170 -0.26 1.14 -10.89
C ASN A 170 0.39 -0.05 -10.17
N VAL A 171 0.40 -0.03 -8.83
CA VAL A 171 0.92 -1.12 -8.00
C VAL A 171 0.17 -2.44 -8.28
N ASP A 172 -1.17 -2.41 -8.32
CA ASP A 172 -2.01 -3.57 -8.67
C ASP A 172 -1.64 -4.12 -10.06
N SER A 173 -1.32 -3.24 -11.02
CA SER A 173 -0.89 -3.63 -12.36
C SER A 173 0.46 -4.34 -12.35
N LEU A 174 1.42 -3.85 -11.56
CA LEU A 174 2.73 -4.47 -11.40
C LEU A 174 2.62 -5.83 -10.71
N LEU A 175 1.86 -5.92 -9.61
CA LEU A 175 1.60 -7.19 -8.92
C LEU A 175 1.01 -8.25 -9.85
N LYS A 176 0.01 -7.87 -10.65
CA LYS A 176 -0.58 -8.80 -11.62
C LYS A 176 0.44 -9.34 -12.63
N LYS A 177 1.39 -8.50 -13.06
CA LYS A 177 2.46 -8.91 -13.97
C LYS A 177 3.49 -9.80 -13.26
N LEU A 178 3.85 -9.47 -12.03
CA LEU A 178 4.76 -10.26 -11.20
C LEU A 178 4.18 -11.65 -10.94
N HIS A 179 2.94 -11.76 -10.44
CA HIS A 179 2.24 -13.03 -10.23
C HIS A 179 2.21 -13.92 -11.49
N ALA A 180 1.93 -13.31 -12.64
CA ALA A 180 1.89 -14.03 -13.91
C ALA A 180 3.25 -14.62 -14.30
N ARG A 181 4.33 -14.05 -13.77
CA ARG A 181 5.70 -14.45 -14.04
C ARG A 181 6.25 -15.40 -12.97
N THR A 182 6.03 -15.12 -11.68
CA THR A 182 6.40 -15.99 -10.56
C THR A 182 5.72 -17.36 -10.63
N SER A 183 4.46 -17.41 -11.09
CA SER A 183 3.73 -18.68 -11.33
C SER A 183 4.33 -19.57 -12.43
N VAL A 184 5.21 -19.06 -13.29
CA VAL A 184 5.96 -19.89 -14.26
C VAL A 184 7.04 -20.68 -13.54
N PHE A 185 7.74 -20.06 -12.58
CA PHE A 185 8.83 -20.70 -11.85
C PHE A 185 8.35 -21.77 -10.86
N SER A 186 7.17 -21.58 -10.25
CA SER A 186 6.60 -22.60 -9.36
C SER A 186 6.24 -23.89 -10.09
N LYS A 187 5.81 -23.78 -11.36
CA LYS A 187 5.50 -24.93 -12.20
C LYS A 187 6.74 -25.77 -12.54
N ASP A 188 7.87 -25.11 -12.77
CA ASP A 188 9.14 -25.80 -13.03
C ASP A 188 9.70 -26.47 -11.76
N SER A 189 9.41 -25.94 -10.57
CA SER A 189 9.78 -26.56 -9.28
C SER A 189 9.00 -27.86 -9.01
N ASP A 190 7.69 -27.88 -9.29
CA ASP A 190 6.85 -29.08 -9.11
C ASP A 190 7.35 -30.25 -10.00
N ASP A 191 7.81 -29.94 -11.20
CA ASP A 191 8.38 -30.93 -12.12
C ASP A 191 9.74 -31.45 -11.62
N ILE A 192 10.56 -30.61 -11.01
CA ILE A 192 11.84 -31.00 -10.39
C ILE A 192 11.61 -31.87 -9.15
N ASP A 193 10.65 -31.54 -8.30
CA ASP A 193 10.32 -32.35 -7.11
C ASP A 193 9.71 -33.70 -7.49
N SER A 194 8.90 -33.74 -8.55
CA SER A 194 8.41 -34.99 -9.16
C SER A 194 9.55 -35.86 -9.72
N LEU A 195 10.55 -35.24 -10.35
CA LEU A 195 11.76 -35.91 -10.82
C LEU A 195 12.63 -36.43 -9.66
N LEU A 196 12.83 -35.62 -8.61
CA LEU A 196 13.58 -36.03 -7.42
C LEU A 196 12.87 -37.17 -6.67
N GLY A 197 11.53 -37.13 -6.59
CA GLY A 197 10.73 -38.23 -6.07
C GLY A 197 10.87 -39.51 -6.89
N SER A 198 10.91 -39.38 -8.23
CA SER A 198 11.15 -40.51 -9.14
C SER A 198 12.55 -41.10 -9.00
N ILE A 199 13.58 -40.27 -8.83
CA ILE A 199 14.98 -40.70 -8.61
C ILE A 199 15.12 -41.37 -7.24
N SER A 200 14.52 -40.81 -6.19
CA SER A 200 14.50 -41.40 -4.84
C SER A 200 13.88 -42.80 -4.83
N ASN A 201 12.78 -42.99 -5.58
CA ASN A 201 12.16 -44.31 -5.73
C ASN A 201 13.06 -45.32 -6.49
N ILE A 202 13.86 -44.87 -7.45
CA ILE A 202 14.81 -45.73 -8.17
C ILE A 202 15.97 -46.15 -7.25
N LEU A 203 16.49 -45.22 -6.43
CA LEU A 203 17.61 -45.48 -5.52
C LEU A 203 17.23 -46.36 -4.32
N THR A 204 15.93 -46.48 -4.01
CA THR A 204 15.41 -47.33 -2.92
C THR A 204 15.01 -48.73 -3.37
N MET A 205 15.08 -49.05 -4.68
CA MET A 205 14.77 -50.39 -5.20
C MET A 205 15.99 -51.35 -5.24
N ASP A 206 17.16 -50.95 -4.75
CA ASP A 206 18.35 -51.82 -4.67
C ASP A 206 18.37 -52.65 -3.37
N GLU A 207 17.22 -53.19 -2.97
CA GLU A 207 17.18 -54.30 -2.00
C GLU A 207 17.75 -55.55 -2.69
N VAL A 208 19.06 -55.73 -2.48
CA VAL A 208 19.83 -56.95 -2.75
C VAL A 208 18.96 -58.20 -2.54
N PRO A 209 18.75 -59.05 -3.56
CA PRO A 209 17.99 -60.28 -3.37
C PRO A 209 18.68 -61.13 -2.31
N LYS A 210 17.99 -61.35 -1.19
CA LYS A 210 18.41 -62.27 -0.13
C LYS A 210 18.59 -63.66 -0.73
N VAL A 211 19.84 -64.03 -1.03
CA VAL A 211 20.22 -65.41 -1.34
C VAL A 211 19.99 -66.23 -0.07
N GLY A 212 18.92 -67.03 -0.06
CA GLY A 212 18.59 -67.91 1.06
C GLY A 212 19.66 -68.99 1.26
N PRO A 213 19.88 -69.46 2.50
CA PRO A 213 20.88 -70.49 2.77
C PRO A 213 20.41 -71.83 2.20
N ALA A 214 21.24 -72.42 1.34
CA ALA A 214 21.07 -73.78 0.84
C ALA A 214 21.19 -74.78 2.01
N VAL A 215 20.11 -75.51 2.27
CA VAL A 215 20.09 -76.65 3.19
C VAL A 215 20.74 -77.83 2.47
N THR A 216 21.95 -78.21 2.87
CA THR A 216 22.57 -79.48 2.49
C THR A 216 22.31 -80.52 3.57
N THR A 217 21.35 -81.42 3.34
CA THR A 217 21.26 -82.69 4.06
C THR A 217 22.19 -83.70 3.39
N PHE A 218 23.26 -84.08 4.09
CA PHE A 218 24.10 -85.23 3.74
C PHE A 218 23.63 -86.42 4.58
N ASP A 219 22.96 -87.38 3.94
CA ASP A 219 22.81 -88.74 4.46
C ASP A 219 24.06 -89.54 4.12
N ILE A 220 24.67 -90.18 5.13
CA ILE A 220 25.72 -91.18 4.96
C ILE A 220 25.20 -92.50 5.56
N PRO A 221 25.29 -93.64 4.83
CA PRO A 221 24.81 -94.95 5.28
C PRO A 221 25.64 -95.58 6.41
#